data_AF-A0A1Y2J234-F1
#
_entry.id   AF-A0A1Y2J234-F1
#
_cell.length_a   1.000
_cell.length_b   1.000
_cell.length_c   1.000
_cell.angle_alpha   90.00
_cell.angle_beta   90.00
_cell.angle_gamma   90.00
#
_symmetry.space_group_name_H-M   'P 1'
#
loop_
_entity.id
_entity.type
_entity.pdbx_description
1 polymer ?
#
loop_
_entity_poly.entity_id
_entity_poly.type
_entity_poly.pdbx_seq_one_letter_code
_entity_poly.pdbx_strand_id
1 'polypeptide(L)'
;MSRNNPANERKSAEDPEEDVEVLTLPKPGQAIDRAERKVKVFGVKITKDLKAKDMKELLKVYGLPVSGKREILLQRLRKYAEDPEQWSSQFLPARGRERGDISSRRAGNSHAARRIIDQFGRKESQMEYGPRRGNVQVSIVEPLPTESAIAAQEKWVQKVLERRTVSRKQSMSSSALEQPVDPAAAQGTRDLNAAVNPVAAHEPGASGRLVEPSGQADVGTEGGVGIGVGQTPHEKSRAITGFRRLERRVVDLDLGIKSELTEVRSQLTAMQLSMSAISRFTAPLQSPAHSPSPSSHFAPAGSASTSRVDTLRQSTRAALVPLANSTVLRDPSMPRSDISSDHGPRSPSVSSTHPNAADEPLGPHTTIPSDNLMLFELDGERIPFDRTTVPNPPQVSFANDLSRLFREWHQSTLLVISGRGIPIKHWAWFYKKRTHIKPQVWDVMRAKWNKWKSLVEERDRFPSDEAFWATYSDASGKRLNQQSILALLQGNRDTENKRDAAAALKFFGNDLSRPEAHGYFMYKKDNVRSVFQKPEAIARKWRELLVDHPEISAAFARTQHGNGQPSAASGSAPGRPTAAA
;
A
#
# COMPACT_ATOMS: atom_id res chain seq x y z
N MET A 1 47.37 -46.70 60.90
CA MET A 1 45.94 -47.02 60.70
C MET A 1 45.62 -46.87 59.23
N SER A 2 45.69 -47.99 58.50
CA SER A 2 45.32 -48.09 57.10
C SER A 2 43.81 -47.95 56.92
N ARG A 3 43.37 -47.15 55.94
CA ARG A 3 42.06 -47.29 55.32
C ARG A 3 42.21 -47.20 53.81
N ASN A 4 42.26 -48.38 53.20
CA ASN A 4 42.06 -48.61 51.79
C ASN A 4 40.65 -48.14 51.41
N ASN A 5 40.53 -47.33 50.36
CA ASN A 5 39.25 -47.04 49.72
C ASN A 5 39.27 -47.69 48.33
N PRO A 6 38.41 -48.68 48.05
CA PRO A 6 38.49 -49.51 46.86
C PRO A 6 37.84 -48.86 45.64
N ALA A 7 38.44 -49.14 44.48
CA ALA A 7 37.79 -49.38 43.19
C ALA A 7 36.68 -48.40 42.77
N ASN A 8 37.08 -47.33 42.08
CA ASN A 8 36.23 -46.61 41.14
C ASN A 8 36.09 -47.48 39.87
N GLU A 9 35.12 -48.38 39.89
CA GLU A 9 34.64 -49.15 38.74
C GLU A 9 34.25 -48.17 37.63
N ARG A 10 35.06 -48.13 36.56
CA ARG A 10 34.72 -47.49 35.30
C ARG A 10 33.51 -48.21 34.73
N LYS A 11 32.32 -47.74 35.10
CA LYS A 11 31.08 -47.97 34.34
C LYS A 11 31.36 -47.47 32.93
N SER A 12 31.61 -48.40 32.02
CA SER A 12 31.54 -48.16 30.58
C SER A 12 30.20 -47.49 30.34
N ALA A 13 30.23 -46.18 30.09
CA ALA A 13 29.09 -45.45 29.58
C ALA A 13 28.86 -46.03 28.18
N GLU A 14 27.99 -47.04 28.09
CA GLU A 14 27.29 -47.34 26.85
C GLU A 14 26.62 -46.02 26.47
N ASP A 15 27.22 -45.33 25.49
CA ASP A 15 26.61 -44.18 24.86
C ASP A 15 25.19 -44.60 24.48
N PRO A 16 24.15 -43.95 25.02
CA PRO A 16 22.79 -44.29 24.64
C PRO A 16 22.73 -44.14 23.13
N GLU A 17 22.58 -45.26 22.41
CA GLU A 17 22.39 -45.26 20.97
C GLU A 17 21.21 -44.35 20.70
N GLU A 18 21.48 -43.09 20.33
CA GLU A 18 20.41 -42.15 20.05
C GLU A 18 19.61 -42.77 18.90
N ASP A 19 18.31 -42.91 19.09
CA ASP A 19 17.40 -43.45 18.08
C ASP A 19 17.43 -42.57 16.82
N VAL A 20 18.40 -42.82 15.93
CA VAL A 20 18.56 -42.09 14.68
C VAL A 20 17.57 -42.68 13.68
N GLU A 21 16.38 -42.10 13.66
CA GLU A 21 15.36 -42.43 12.67
C GLU A 21 15.79 -41.92 11.27
N VAL A 22 15.88 -42.81 10.29
CA VAL A 22 16.22 -42.46 8.90
C VAL A 22 14.97 -42.47 8.03
N LEU A 23 14.54 -41.30 7.56
CA LEU A 23 13.39 -41.18 6.64
C LEU A 23 13.83 -41.27 5.18
N THR A 24 13.14 -42.11 4.41
CA THR A 24 13.36 -42.22 2.97
C THR A 24 12.45 -41.25 2.22
N LEU A 25 13.04 -40.29 1.49
CA LEU A 25 12.31 -39.24 0.77
C LEU A 25 12.76 -39.16 -0.70
N PRO A 26 11.91 -38.70 -1.63
CA PRO A 26 12.28 -38.56 -3.05
C PRO A 26 13.27 -37.40 -3.23
N LYS A 27 14.35 -37.58 -4.00
CA LYS A 27 15.36 -36.53 -4.24
C LYS A 27 14.70 -35.28 -4.84
N PRO A 28 14.81 -34.11 -4.19
CA PRO A 28 14.13 -32.92 -4.67
C PRO A 28 14.73 -32.42 -5.98
N GLY A 29 13.87 -31.93 -6.88
CA GLY A 29 14.28 -31.41 -8.19
C GLY A 29 14.70 -32.48 -9.20
N GLN A 30 14.62 -33.78 -8.87
CA GLN A 30 14.87 -34.83 -9.85
C GLN A 30 13.81 -34.78 -10.96
N ALA A 31 14.18 -35.32 -12.11
CA ALA A 31 13.25 -35.57 -13.18
C ALA A 31 13.14 -37.09 -13.39
N ILE A 32 11.94 -37.53 -13.77
CA ILE A 32 11.60 -38.96 -13.87
C ILE A 32 11.52 -39.33 -15.33
N ASP A 33 12.25 -40.38 -15.71
CA ASP A 33 12.07 -41.02 -17.01
C ASP A 33 10.69 -41.69 -17.07
N ARG A 34 9.94 -41.37 -18.11
CA ARG A 34 8.61 -41.92 -18.38
C ARG A 34 8.61 -43.44 -18.49
N ALA A 35 9.70 -44.06 -18.94
CA ALA A 35 9.78 -45.51 -19.14
C ALA A 35 9.93 -46.26 -17.80
N GLU A 36 10.85 -45.80 -16.94
CA GLU A 36 11.21 -46.53 -15.73
C GLU A 36 10.34 -46.17 -14.52
N ARG A 37 9.78 -44.95 -14.47
CA ARG A 37 9.01 -44.38 -13.33
C ARG A 37 9.66 -44.59 -11.95
N LYS A 38 10.97 -44.89 -11.91
CA LYS A 38 11.69 -45.18 -10.68
C LYS A 38 12.16 -43.87 -10.05
N VAL A 39 11.59 -43.54 -8.90
CA VAL A 39 11.93 -42.32 -8.14
C VAL A 39 13.25 -42.55 -7.40
N LYS A 40 14.26 -41.70 -7.59
CA LYS A 40 15.48 -41.76 -6.76
C LYS A 40 15.14 -41.24 -5.38
N VAL A 41 15.48 -42.03 -4.36
CA VAL A 41 15.24 -41.71 -2.96
C VAL A 41 16.56 -41.37 -2.27
N PHE A 42 16.51 -40.57 -1.20
CA PHE A 42 17.62 -40.30 -0.30
C PHE A 42 17.14 -40.38 1.15
N GLY A 43 18.03 -40.82 2.04
CA GLY A 43 17.75 -40.93 3.47
C GLY A 43 18.05 -39.61 4.20
N VAL A 44 17.07 -39.09 4.94
CA VAL A 44 17.25 -37.95 5.86
C VAL A 44 17.29 -38.50 7.28
N LYS A 45 18.44 -38.32 7.94
CA LYS A 45 18.60 -38.69 9.36
C LYS A 45 17.91 -37.64 10.23
N ILE A 46 16.89 -38.05 10.99
CA ILE A 46 16.27 -37.20 11.99
C ILE A 46 17.09 -37.30 13.28
N THR A 47 18.01 -36.36 13.46
CA THR A 47 18.69 -36.16 14.75
C THR A 47 18.03 -35.02 15.51
N LYS A 48 18.33 -34.90 16.82
CA LYS A 48 17.92 -33.76 17.64
C LYS A 48 18.46 -32.43 17.07
N ASP A 49 19.51 -32.47 16.26
CA ASP A 49 20.12 -31.29 15.64
C ASP A 49 19.42 -30.79 14.37
N LEU A 50 18.51 -31.57 13.77
CA LEU A 50 17.80 -31.15 12.57
C LEU A 50 16.93 -29.91 12.87
N LYS A 51 17.33 -28.74 12.36
CA LYS A 51 16.68 -27.47 12.70
C LYS A 51 15.32 -27.36 12.01
N ALA A 52 14.38 -26.67 12.68
CA ALA A 52 13.05 -26.40 12.12
C ALA A 52 13.10 -25.64 10.79
N LYS A 53 14.18 -24.88 10.53
CA LYS A 53 14.42 -24.20 9.25
C LYS A 53 14.58 -25.21 8.11
N ASP A 54 15.43 -26.21 8.29
CA ASP A 54 15.76 -27.21 7.27
C ASP A 54 14.55 -28.11 6.97
N MET A 55 13.78 -28.46 8.01
CA MET A 55 12.49 -29.15 7.84
C MET A 55 11.47 -28.34 7.03
N LYS A 56 11.36 -27.03 7.30
CA LYS A 56 10.46 -26.14 6.53
C LYS A 56 10.90 -26.02 5.09
N GLU A 57 12.20 -26.01 4.82
CA GLU A 57 12.74 -25.99 3.47
C GLU A 57 12.41 -27.28 2.71
N LEU A 58 12.61 -28.45 3.32
CA LEU A 58 12.20 -29.74 2.77
C LEU A 58 10.68 -29.79 2.47
N LEU A 59 9.85 -29.43 3.44
CA LEU A 59 8.39 -29.38 3.27
C LEU A 59 7.97 -28.41 2.15
N LYS A 60 8.65 -27.26 2.04
CA LYS A 60 8.39 -26.26 0.99
C LYS A 60 8.66 -26.82 -0.40
N VAL A 61 9.73 -27.60 -0.56
CA VAL A 61 10.08 -28.25 -1.83
C VAL A 61 9.00 -29.25 -2.24
N TYR A 62 8.55 -30.08 -1.30
CA TYR A 62 7.49 -31.06 -1.52
C TYR A 62 6.08 -30.45 -1.61
N GLY A 63 5.96 -29.14 -1.37
CA GLY A 63 4.70 -28.41 -1.42
C GLY A 63 3.75 -28.69 -0.27
N LEU A 64 4.28 -29.17 0.84
CA LEU A 64 3.57 -29.42 2.08
C LEU A 64 3.49 -28.13 2.92
N PRO A 65 2.52 -28.02 3.85
CA PRO A 65 2.43 -26.86 4.74
C PRO A 65 3.67 -26.69 5.63
N VAL A 66 4.18 -25.45 5.74
CA VAL A 66 5.43 -25.10 6.47
C VAL A 66 5.20 -24.46 7.85
N SER A 67 3.95 -24.36 8.31
CA SER A 67 3.60 -23.76 9.61
C SER A 67 3.53 -24.80 10.73
N GLY A 68 3.92 -24.44 11.96
CA GLY A 68 3.82 -25.31 13.14
C GLY A 68 5.14 -25.44 13.92
N LYS A 69 5.04 -26.11 15.07
CA LYS A 69 6.19 -26.52 15.90
C LYS A 69 6.94 -27.68 15.25
N ARG A 70 8.16 -27.96 15.73
CA ARG A 70 9.07 -28.98 15.20
C ARG A 70 8.41 -30.35 15.03
N GLU A 71 7.64 -30.77 16.02
CA GLU A 71 6.98 -32.08 16.07
C GLU A 71 5.96 -32.23 14.94
N ILE A 72 5.20 -31.17 14.65
CA ILE A 72 4.22 -31.14 13.56
C ILE A 72 4.93 -31.22 12.20
N LEU A 73 6.08 -30.57 12.06
CA LEU A 73 6.87 -30.63 10.81
C LEU A 73 7.43 -32.04 10.59
N LEU A 74 7.97 -32.68 11.64
CA LEU A 74 8.44 -34.07 11.59
C LEU A 74 7.31 -35.04 11.27
N GLN A 75 6.16 -34.92 11.93
CA GLN A 75 5.01 -35.78 11.67
C GLN A 75 4.54 -35.68 10.21
N ARG A 76 4.58 -34.48 9.61
CA ARG A 76 4.27 -34.30 8.18
C ARG A 76 5.31 -34.96 7.27
N LEU A 77 6.59 -34.89 7.62
CA LEU A 77 7.65 -35.56 6.86
C LEU A 77 7.53 -37.09 6.96
N ARG A 78 7.24 -37.63 8.16
CA ARG A 78 6.98 -39.07 8.38
C ARG A 78 5.80 -39.55 7.56
N LYS A 79 4.64 -38.89 7.69
CA LYS A 79 3.43 -39.19 6.91
C LYS A 79 3.68 -39.14 5.40
N TYR A 80 4.51 -38.20 4.94
CA TYR A 80 4.86 -38.09 3.53
C TYR A 80 5.82 -39.18 3.06
N ALA A 81 6.71 -39.66 3.92
CA ALA A 81 7.63 -40.76 3.66
C ALA A 81 6.90 -42.13 3.64
N GLU A 82 5.85 -42.28 4.46
CA GLU A 82 5.02 -43.49 4.54
C GLU A 82 4.18 -43.76 3.28
N ASP A 83 3.86 -42.72 2.49
CA ASP A 83 3.01 -42.81 1.30
C ASP A 83 3.79 -42.59 -0.02
N PRO A 84 4.53 -43.60 -0.57
CA PRO A 84 5.24 -43.49 -1.84
C PRO A 84 4.38 -43.09 -3.04
N GLU A 85 3.09 -43.44 -3.03
CA GLU A 85 2.16 -43.06 -4.10
C GLU A 85 2.01 -41.55 -4.23
N GLN A 86 2.10 -40.81 -3.12
CA GLN A 86 2.04 -39.35 -3.13
C GLN A 86 3.28 -38.72 -3.77
N TRP A 87 4.39 -39.45 -3.90
CA TRP A 87 5.60 -38.95 -4.56
C TRP A 87 5.36 -38.71 -6.04
N SER A 88 4.56 -39.58 -6.69
CA SER A 88 4.19 -39.42 -8.10
C SER A 88 3.45 -38.09 -8.37
N SER A 89 2.70 -37.57 -7.40
CA SER A 89 1.96 -36.30 -7.52
C SER A 89 2.84 -35.05 -7.60
N GLN A 90 4.13 -35.17 -7.22
CA GLN A 90 5.12 -34.10 -7.35
C GLN A 90 5.62 -33.92 -8.79
N PHE A 91 5.48 -34.94 -9.61
CA PHE A 91 5.86 -34.92 -11.02
C PHE A 91 4.58 -34.69 -11.81
N LEU A 92 4.44 -33.48 -12.38
CA LEU A 92 3.31 -33.27 -13.28
C LEU A 92 3.59 -34.03 -14.59
N PRO A 93 2.56 -34.60 -15.23
CA PRO A 93 2.68 -34.88 -16.64
C PRO A 93 3.10 -33.59 -17.35
N ALA A 94 4.05 -33.69 -18.30
CA ALA A 94 4.62 -32.57 -19.02
C ALA A 94 3.56 -31.49 -19.27
N ARG A 95 3.80 -30.30 -18.73
CA ARG A 95 2.85 -29.20 -18.65
C ARG A 95 2.17 -29.07 -20.01
N GLY A 96 0.83 -29.18 -20.04
CA GLY A 96 0.08 -29.22 -21.29
C GLY A 96 0.52 -28.10 -22.24
N ARG A 97 0.92 -28.51 -23.45
CA ARG A 97 1.25 -27.73 -24.65
C ARG A 97 1.55 -26.26 -24.39
N GLU A 98 2.81 -25.85 -24.55
CA GLU A 98 3.13 -24.43 -24.63
C GLU A 98 2.26 -23.78 -25.73
N ARG A 99 1.91 -22.51 -25.55
CA ARG A 99 1.08 -21.77 -26.52
C ARG A 99 1.86 -21.68 -27.83
N GLY A 100 1.57 -22.59 -28.76
CA GLY A 100 2.34 -22.80 -29.99
C GLY A 100 2.69 -24.26 -30.29
N ASP A 101 2.55 -25.19 -29.33
CA ASP A 101 2.78 -26.61 -29.57
C ASP A 101 1.65 -27.22 -30.40
N ILE A 102 1.91 -27.38 -31.70
CA ILE A 102 1.00 -28.01 -32.63
C ILE A 102 1.28 -29.51 -32.64
N SER A 103 0.33 -30.33 -32.17
CA SER A 103 0.49 -31.78 -32.28
C SER A 103 0.59 -32.20 -33.73
N SER A 104 1.43 -33.20 -34.01
CA SER A 104 1.51 -33.91 -35.29
C SER A 104 0.14 -34.28 -35.88
N ARG A 105 -0.81 -34.72 -35.05
CA ARG A 105 -2.20 -34.99 -35.47
C ARG A 105 -2.92 -33.77 -36.06
N ARG A 106 -2.62 -32.55 -35.58
CA ARG A 106 -3.24 -31.30 -36.08
C ARG A 106 -2.52 -30.77 -37.32
N ALA A 107 -1.23 -31.08 -37.47
CA ALA A 107 -0.47 -30.78 -38.69
C ALA A 107 -0.95 -31.59 -39.91
N GLY A 108 -1.54 -32.77 -39.69
CA GLY A 108 -2.22 -33.51 -40.75
C GLY A 108 -3.31 -32.70 -41.46
N ASN A 109 -4.03 -31.82 -40.74
CA ASN A 109 -5.22 -31.12 -41.26
C ASN A 109 -5.02 -29.61 -41.47
N SER A 110 -3.84 -29.04 -41.18
CA SER A 110 -3.61 -27.60 -41.30
C SER A 110 -2.28 -27.29 -42.01
N HIS A 111 -2.35 -26.55 -43.11
CA HIS A 111 -1.19 -26.13 -43.89
C HIS A 111 -0.23 -25.24 -43.06
N ALA A 112 -0.78 -24.33 -42.25
CA ALA A 112 0.03 -23.47 -41.37
C ALA A 112 0.82 -24.29 -40.33
N ALA A 113 0.21 -25.36 -39.81
CA ALA A 113 0.87 -26.27 -38.88
C ALA A 113 2.01 -27.07 -39.52
N ARG A 114 1.88 -27.45 -40.81
CA ARG A 114 2.98 -28.12 -41.55
C ARG A 114 4.16 -27.17 -41.75
N ARG A 115 3.91 -25.92 -42.17
CA ARG A 115 4.96 -24.90 -42.29
C ARG A 115 5.72 -24.68 -40.98
N ILE A 116 5.02 -24.66 -39.85
CA ILE A 116 5.66 -24.49 -38.54
C ILE A 116 6.55 -25.70 -38.21
N ILE A 117 6.11 -26.93 -38.51
CA ILE A 117 6.94 -28.13 -38.32
C ILE A 117 8.13 -28.14 -39.29
N ASP A 118 7.96 -27.71 -40.54
CA ASP A 118 9.05 -27.66 -41.52
C ASP A 118 10.08 -26.58 -41.15
N GLN A 119 9.63 -25.43 -40.65
CA GLN A 119 10.50 -24.31 -40.29
C GLN A 119 11.23 -24.53 -38.95
N PHE A 120 10.58 -25.17 -37.97
CA PHE A 120 11.12 -25.32 -36.61
C PHE A 120 11.50 -26.77 -36.24
N GLY A 121 11.34 -27.72 -37.16
CA GLY A 121 11.60 -29.14 -36.95
C GLY A 121 10.53 -29.86 -36.13
N ARG A 122 10.54 -31.20 -36.16
CA ARG A 122 9.72 -32.02 -35.26
C ARG A 122 10.32 -31.91 -33.85
N LYS A 123 9.61 -31.23 -32.94
CA LYS A 123 10.00 -31.16 -31.53
C LYS A 123 10.11 -32.58 -30.97
N GLU A 124 11.29 -32.96 -30.51
CA GLU A 124 11.51 -34.25 -29.85
C GLU A 124 10.56 -34.36 -28.65
N SER A 125 9.89 -35.51 -28.54
CA SER A 125 9.01 -35.76 -27.40
C SER A 125 9.87 -35.83 -26.15
N GLN A 126 9.84 -34.81 -25.30
CA GLN A 126 10.49 -34.85 -24.00
C GLN A 126 10.00 -36.10 -23.25
N MET A 127 10.88 -37.10 -23.10
CA MET A 127 10.59 -38.34 -22.39
C MET A 127 10.71 -38.18 -20.87
N GLU A 128 11.19 -37.02 -20.43
CA GLU A 128 11.50 -36.74 -19.04
C GLU A 128 10.44 -35.81 -18.42
N TYR A 129 9.89 -36.22 -17.28
CA TYR A 129 8.97 -35.41 -16.50
C TYR A 129 9.75 -34.51 -15.55
N GLY A 130 9.75 -33.20 -15.84
CA GLY A 130 10.32 -32.19 -14.95
C GLY A 130 9.50 -32.01 -13.66
N PRO A 131 10.14 -31.54 -12.57
CA PRO A 131 9.48 -31.30 -11.29
C PRO A 131 8.40 -30.21 -11.42
N ARG A 132 7.27 -30.37 -10.74
CA ARG A 132 6.11 -29.45 -10.76
C ARG A 132 6.43 -27.99 -10.42
N ARG A 133 7.53 -27.76 -9.68
CA ARG A 133 7.94 -26.44 -9.16
C ARG A 133 9.36 -26.08 -9.64
N GLY A 134 9.55 -26.01 -10.96
CA GLY A 134 10.85 -25.84 -11.61
C GLY A 134 11.66 -24.55 -11.35
N ASN A 135 11.34 -23.74 -10.33
CA ASN A 135 12.05 -22.46 -10.09
C ASN A 135 12.66 -22.32 -8.69
N VAL A 136 12.58 -23.32 -7.81
CA VAL A 136 13.29 -23.27 -6.52
C VAL A 136 14.45 -24.26 -6.60
N GLN A 137 15.60 -23.77 -7.08
CA GLN A 137 16.87 -24.47 -6.85
C GLN A 137 17.13 -24.41 -5.34
N VAL A 138 16.71 -25.44 -4.61
CA VAL A 138 17.21 -25.63 -3.25
C VAL A 138 18.59 -26.24 -3.40
N SER A 139 19.60 -25.50 -2.97
CA SER A 139 20.94 -26.05 -2.77
C SER A 139 20.84 -27.09 -1.67
N ILE A 140 20.55 -28.33 -2.06
CA ILE A 140 20.78 -29.47 -1.18
C ILE A 140 22.26 -29.41 -0.85
N VAL A 141 22.59 -29.39 0.44
CA VAL A 141 23.97 -29.61 0.88
C VAL A 141 24.33 -31.00 0.37
N GLU A 142 25.03 -31.03 -0.75
CA GLU A 142 25.53 -32.27 -1.35
C GLU A 142 26.36 -32.97 -0.27
N PRO A 143 26.22 -34.29 -0.08
CA PRO A 143 27.06 -35.02 0.87
C PRO A 143 28.51 -34.63 0.60
N LEU A 144 29.25 -34.34 1.68
CA LEU A 144 30.60 -33.80 1.63
C LEU A 144 31.38 -34.44 0.48
N PRO A 145 32.00 -33.63 -0.41
CA PRO A 145 32.64 -34.17 -1.59
C PRO A 145 33.60 -35.28 -1.18
N THR A 146 33.52 -36.40 -1.90
CA THR A 146 34.46 -37.51 -1.70
C THR A 146 35.88 -36.98 -1.78
N GLU A 147 36.81 -37.56 -1.02
CA GLU A 147 38.20 -37.11 -0.93
C GLU A 147 38.85 -36.93 -2.33
N SER A 148 38.47 -37.77 -3.29
CA SER A 148 38.82 -37.65 -4.71
C SER A 148 38.31 -36.36 -5.38
N ALA A 149 37.09 -35.91 -5.07
CA ALA A 149 36.52 -34.69 -5.62
C ALA A 149 37.17 -33.44 -5.01
N ILE A 150 37.51 -33.49 -3.71
CA ILE A 150 38.28 -32.45 -3.03
C ILE A 150 39.66 -32.30 -3.70
N ALA A 151 40.38 -33.40 -3.92
CA ALA A 151 41.68 -33.39 -4.59
C ALA A 151 41.60 -32.86 -6.03
N ALA A 152 40.55 -33.18 -6.78
CA ALA A 152 40.34 -32.65 -8.13
C ALA A 152 40.08 -31.13 -8.13
N GLN A 153 39.34 -30.64 -7.14
CA GLN A 153 39.02 -29.22 -7.00
C GLN A 153 40.24 -28.41 -6.53
N GLU A 154 41.04 -28.93 -5.59
CA GLU A 154 42.32 -28.34 -5.19
C GLU A 154 43.28 -28.24 -6.37
N LYS A 155 43.39 -29.29 -7.18
CA LYS A 155 44.23 -29.30 -8.40
C LYS A 155 43.77 -28.25 -9.41
N TRP A 156 42.46 -28.04 -9.54
CA TRP A 156 41.92 -26.97 -10.39
C TRP A 156 42.23 -25.57 -9.83
N VAL A 157 42.06 -25.35 -8.52
CA VAL A 157 42.38 -24.08 -7.85
C VAL A 157 43.85 -23.74 -8.03
N GLN A 158 44.74 -24.70 -7.84
CA GLN A 158 46.19 -24.53 -8.01
C GLN A 158 46.53 -24.08 -9.44
N LYS A 159 45.91 -24.71 -10.44
CA LYS A 159 46.07 -24.33 -11.86
C LYS A 159 45.54 -22.93 -12.18
N VAL A 160 44.45 -22.51 -11.54
CA VAL A 160 43.89 -21.15 -11.70
C VAL A 160 44.80 -20.10 -11.06
N LEU A 161 45.36 -20.40 -9.89
CA LEU A 161 46.31 -19.50 -9.20
C LEU A 161 47.61 -19.34 -9.98
N GLU A 162 48.15 -20.43 -10.55
CA GLU A 162 49.31 -20.38 -11.45
C GLU A 162 49.05 -19.50 -12.68
N ARG A 163 47.85 -19.58 -13.27
CA ARG A 163 47.49 -18.75 -14.43
C ARG A 163 47.48 -17.26 -14.09
N ARG A 164 47.10 -16.90 -12.86
CA ARG A 164 47.08 -15.51 -12.37
C ARG A 164 48.48 -14.98 -12.04
N THR A 165 49.37 -15.80 -11.49
CA THR A 165 50.74 -15.36 -11.19
C THR A 165 51.57 -15.12 -12.46
N VAL A 166 51.37 -15.92 -13.50
CA VAL A 166 52.02 -15.71 -14.81
C VAL A 166 51.52 -14.44 -15.48
N SER A 167 50.20 -14.20 -15.46
CA SER A 167 49.59 -13.00 -16.04
C SER A 167 50.03 -11.70 -15.33
N ARG A 168 50.22 -11.74 -14.01
CA ARG A 168 50.72 -10.60 -13.23
C ARG A 168 52.19 -10.28 -13.51
N LYS A 169 53.03 -11.30 -13.74
CA LYS A 169 54.46 -11.08 -14.10
C LYS A 169 54.60 -10.44 -15.49
N GLN A 170 53.69 -10.75 -16.42
CA GLN A 170 53.67 -10.11 -17.74
C GLN A 170 53.15 -8.66 -17.71
N SER A 171 52.24 -8.31 -16.79
CA SER A 171 51.75 -6.93 -16.72
C SER A 171 52.78 -5.97 -16.10
N MET A 172 53.57 -6.43 -15.12
CA MET A 172 54.55 -5.57 -14.44
C MET A 172 55.84 -5.33 -15.25
N SER A 173 56.08 -6.11 -16.31
CA SER A 173 57.19 -5.87 -17.25
C SER A 173 56.88 -4.82 -18.32
N SER A 174 55.62 -4.35 -18.42
CA SER A 174 55.19 -3.37 -19.44
C SER A 174 55.01 -1.93 -18.93
N SER A 175 55.11 -1.70 -17.62
CA SER A 175 54.73 -0.42 -16.98
C SER A 175 55.91 0.30 -16.32
N ALA A 176 57.09 0.21 -16.93
CA ALA A 176 58.28 0.97 -16.53
C ALA A 176 58.73 1.85 -17.71
N LEU A 177 57.90 2.83 -18.07
CA LEU A 177 58.34 4.01 -18.81
C LEU A 177 57.59 5.22 -18.27
N GLU A 178 58.39 6.23 -17.94
CA GLU A 178 58.14 7.38 -17.06
C GLU A 178 57.12 8.39 -17.58
N GLN A 179 56.44 9.09 -16.66
CA GLN A 179 56.26 10.55 -16.72
C GLN A 179 56.08 11.14 -15.29
N PRO A 180 56.80 12.22 -14.93
CA PRO A 180 56.63 12.94 -13.67
C PRO A 180 55.98 14.32 -13.89
N VAL A 181 54.90 14.68 -13.18
CA VAL A 181 54.55 16.10 -12.94
C VAL A 181 53.73 16.31 -11.64
N ASP A 182 54.35 17.07 -10.74
CA ASP A 182 53.92 18.03 -9.69
C ASP A 182 52.52 18.05 -9.01
N PRO A 183 52.47 18.29 -7.68
CA PRO A 183 51.27 18.65 -6.92
C PRO A 183 51.27 20.11 -6.46
N ALA A 184 50.19 20.87 -6.70
CA ALA A 184 49.97 22.15 -6.04
C ALA A 184 48.47 22.48 -5.83
N ALA A 185 48.15 22.83 -4.57
CA ALA A 185 47.11 23.76 -4.12
C ALA A 185 45.63 23.42 -4.34
N ALA A 186 44.66 23.81 -3.51
CA ALA A 186 44.63 24.38 -2.17
C ALA A 186 43.16 24.34 -1.69
N GLN A 187 43.00 24.46 -0.38
CA GLN A 187 41.77 24.49 0.40
C GLN A 187 40.91 25.75 0.13
N GLY A 188 39.62 25.69 0.45
CA GLY A 188 38.72 26.85 0.41
C GLY A 188 37.46 26.65 1.25
N THR A 189 37.54 27.01 2.52
CA THR A 189 36.48 27.15 3.53
C THR A 189 35.47 28.26 3.20
N ARG A 190 34.19 28.11 3.57
CA ARG A 190 33.37 29.25 4.04
C ARG A 190 32.11 28.82 4.81
N ASP A 191 32.09 29.22 6.08
CA ASP A 191 30.94 29.31 6.99
C ASP A 191 30.30 30.71 6.93
N LEU A 192 29.16 30.84 7.63
CA LEU A 192 28.37 32.02 8.05
C LEU A 192 27.10 32.30 7.23
N ASN A 193 25.90 32.20 7.82
CA ASN A 193 25.36 33.24 8.71
C ASN A 193 23.96 32.89 9.28
N ALA A 194 23.65 33.51 10.42
CA ALA A 194 22.47 33.27 11.26
C ALA A 194 21.48 34.46 11.28
N ALA A 195 20.27 34.15 11.76
CA ALA A 195 19.35 34.97 12.57
C ALA A 195 18.51 36.10 11.95
N VAL A 196 17.16 35.96 12.04
CA VAL A 196 16.19 37.04 12.34
C VAL A 196 15.03 36.47 13.19
N ASN A 197 14.56 37.28 14.14
CA ASN A 197 13.65 37.05 15.28
C ASN A 197 12.13 37.24 14.96
N PRO A 198 11.20 37.00 15.91
CA PRO A 198 9.78 36.66 15.67
C PRO A 198 8.76 37.79 15.94
N VAL A 199 7.50 37.60 15.49
CA VAL A 199 6.32 38.44 15.79
C VAL A 199 5.10 37.56 16.14
N ALA A 200 4.21 38.14 16.96
CA ALA A 200 3.27 37.53 17.90
C ALA A 200 1.86 37.15 17.37
N ALA A 201 1.14 36.51 18.30
CA ALA A 201 -0.15 35.80 18.29
C ALA A 201 -1.42 36.55 17.84
N HIS A 202 -2.40 35.78 17.36
CA HIS A 202 -3.84 36.03 17.49
C HIS A 202 -4.67 34.73 17.36
N GLU A 203 -5.45 34.41 18.40
CA GLU A 203 -6.60 33.46 18.43
C GLU A 203 -7.92 34.24 18.17
N PRO A 204 -9.16 33.66 18.06
CA PRO A 204 -9.65 32.32 18.48
C PRO A 204 -10.71 31.64 17.56
N GLY A 205 -11.26 30.49 17.99
CA GLY A 205 -12.70 30.19 17.80
C GLY A 205 -13.08 28.77 17.36
N ALA A 206 -13.44 27.92 18.33
CA ALA A 206 -14.02 26.59 18.13
C ALA A 206 -15.52 26.56 18.46
N SER A 207 -16.34 25.82 17.68
CA SER A 207 -17.42 24.90 18.17
C SER A 207 -18.44 24.50 17.09
N GLY A 208 -18.88 23.25 17.15
CA GLY A 208 -20.08 22.72 16.46
C GLY A 208 -20.08 21.19 16.41
N ARG A 209 -20.40 20.49 17.51
CA ARG A 209 -21.71 19.94 17.91
C ARG A 209 -22.13 18.68 17.13
N LEU A 210 -21.85 17.53 17.75
CA LEU A 210 -22.27 16.18 17.38
C LEU A 210 -23.74 15.96 17.80
N VAL A 211 -24.55 15.40 16.90
CA VAL A 211 -25.91 14.91 17.17
C VAL A 211 -25.90 13.40 17.00
N GLU A 212 -26.17 12.66 18.08
CA GLU A 212 -26.57 11.26 18.01
C GLU A 212 -28.01 11.15 17.49
N PRO A 213 -28.36 10.00 16.88
CA PRO A 213 -29.42 9.24 17.52
C PRO A 213 -29.20 7.72 17.55
N SER A 214 -29.57 7.17 18.70
CA SER A 214 -29.93 5.78 18.94
C SER A 214 -31.04 5.29 18.00
N GLY A 215 -30.94 4.03 17.57
CA GLY A 215 -31.99 3.33 16.83
C GLY A 215 -31.82 1.83 16.93
N GLN A 216 -32.68 1.21 17.73
CA GLN A 216 -32.75 -0.19 18.12
C GLN A 216 -33.88 -0.87 17.34
N ALA A 217 -33.61 -2.00 16.68
CA ALA A 217 -34.56 -3.01 16.16
C ALA A 217 -33.69 -4.21 15.72
N ASP A 218 -33.74 -5.41 16.28
CA ASP A 218 -34.81 -6.39 16.53
C ASP A 218 -35.46 -7.00 15.27
N VAL A 219 -35.71 -8.31 15.37
CA VAL A 219 -36.34 -9.26 14.42
C VAL A 219 -35.40 -9.72 13.27
N GLY A 220 -34.95 -10.97 13.16
CA GLY A 220 -35.64 -12.27 13.31
C GLY A 220 -36.03 -12.78 11.93
N THR A 221 -35.56 -13.95 11.48
CA THR A 221 -36.29 -14.93 10.64
C THR A 221 -35.38 -16.11 10.28
N GLU A 222 -35.98 -17.29 10.42
CA GLU A 222 -35.49 -18.65 10.31
C GLU A 222 -35.35 -19.17 8.87
N GLY A 223 -34.69 -20.33 8.73
CA GLY A 223 -35.21 -21.42 7.90
C GLY A 223 -34.63 -21.60 6.49
N GLY A 224 -34.05 -22.77 6.23
CA GLY A 224 -33.76 -23.21 4.85
C GLY A 224 -32.81 -24.39 4.70
N VAL A 225 -33.16 -25.55 5.25
CA VAL A 225 -32.50 -26.85 4.98
C VAL A 225 -32.83 -27.29 3.55
N GLY A 226 -31.82 -27.60 2.74
CA GLY A 226 -31.97 -28.15 1.39
C GLY A 226 -30.89 -29.19 1.08
N ILE A 227 -31.24 -30.46 1.25
CA ILE A 227 -30.47 -31.64 0.86
C ILE A 227 -30.63 -31.83 -0.67
N GLY A 228 -29.53 -32.04 -1.39
CA GLY A 228 -29.57 -32.31 -2.83
C GLY A 228 -28.25 -32.86 -3.36
N VAL A 229 -28.18 -34.18 -3.47
CA VAL A 229 -27.08 -35.01 -3.97
C VAL A 229 -26.95 -34.92 -5.49
N GLY A 230 -25.72 -34.81 -6.01
CA GLY A 230 -25.42 -34.92 -7.45
C GLY A 230 -23.99 -34.49 -7.81
N GLN A 231 -23.00 -35.35 -7.57
CA GLN A 231 -21.60 -35.10 -7.93
C GLN A 231 -21.31 -35.52 -9.39
N THR A 232 -20.84 -34.58 -10.21
CA THR A 232 -20.29 -34.82 -11.56
C THR A 232 -18.80 -34.41 -11.61
N PRO A 233 -18.00 -35.00 -12.52
CA PRO A 233 -16.55 -34.99 -12.42
C PRO A 233 -15.95 -33.69 -12.98
N HIS A 234 -15.88 -32.64 -12.15
CA HIS A 234 -15.21 -31.39 -12.53
C HIS A 234 -14.42 -30.74 -11.38
N GLU A 235 -13.73 -31.56 -10.58
CA GLU A 235 -13.16 -31.14 -9.29
C GLU A 235 -11.67 -30.75 -9.30
N LYS A 236 -10.96 -30.82 -10.43
CA LYS A 236 -9.50 -30.53 -10.46
C LYS A 236 -9.14 -29.05 -10.68
N SER A 237 -10.09 -28.17 -10.95
CA SER A 237 -9.85 -26.71 -11.08
C SER A 237 -10.13 -25.91 -9.79
N ARG A 238 -10.54 -26.55 -8.68
CA ARG A 238 -10.92 -25.88 -7.42
C ARG A 238 -9.77 -25.66 -6.43
N ALA A 239 -8.65 -26.37 -6.56
CA ALA A 239 -7.58 -26.32 -5.56
C ALA A 239 -6.75 -25.01 -5.56
N ILE A 240 -6.66 -24.30 -6.69
CA ILE A 240 -5.86 -23.06 -6.81
C ILE A 240 -6.65 -21.81 -6.34
N THR A 241 -7.99 -21.89 -6.31
CA THR A 241 -8.89 -20.83 -5.80
C THR A 241 -9.04 -20.87 -4.28
N GLY A 242 -8.78 -22.01 -3.64
CA GLY A 242 -8.88 -22.17 -2.18
C GLY A 242 -7.89 -21.29 -1.40
N PHE A 243 -6.64 -21.20 -1.86
CA PHE A 243 -5.61 -20.42 -1.17
C PHE A 243 -5.91 -18.91 -1.16
N ARG A 244 -6.34 -18.34 -2.30
CA ARG A 244 -6.76 -16.93 -2.38
C ARG A 244 -8.04 -16.64 -1.62
N ARG A 245 -8.93 -17.63 -1.47
CA ARG A 245 -10.14 -17.52 -0.63
C ARG A 245 -9.77 -17.53 0.85
N LEU A 246 -8.78 -18.34 1.25
CA LEU A 246 -8.28 -18.37 2.61
C LEU A 246 -7.54 -17.07 2.97
N GLU A 247 -6.68 -16.55 2.08
CA GLU A 247 -6.02 -15.25 2.27
C GLU A 247 -7.05 -14.13 2.45
N ARG A 248 -8.12 -14.10 1.64
CA ARG A 248 -9.21 -13.13 1.84
C ARG A 248 -9.92 -13.31 3.17
N ARG A 249 -10.24 -14.54 3.57
CA ARG A 249 -10.88 -14.80 4.88
C ARG A 249 -9.99 -14.37 6.04
N VAL A 250 -8.67 -14.54 5.94
CA VAL A 250 -7.72 -14.08 6.96
C VAL A 250 -7.66 -12.56 7.02
N VAL A 251 -7.67 -11.87 5.87
CA VAL A 251 -7.73 -10.39 5.82
C VAL A 251 -9.06 -9.86 6.35
N ASP A 252 -10.18 -10.50 6.00
CA ASP A 252 -11.51 -10.11 6.47
C ASP A 252 -11.65 -10.34 7.99
N LEU A 253 -11.07 -11.43 8.54
CA LEU A 253 -10.98 -11.67 9.98
C LEU A 253 -10.10 -10.63 10.69
N ASP A 254 -8.95 -10.27 10.13
CA ASP A 254 -8.07 -9.23 10.70
C ASP A 254 -8.76 -7.85 10.73
N LEU A 255 -9.53 -7.53 9.70
CA LEU A 255 -10.34 -6.31 9.67
C LEU A 255 -11.48 -6.35 10.69
N GLY A 256 -12.17 -7.48 10.83
CA GLY A 256 -13.23 -7.68 11.83
C GLY A 256 -12.71 -7.52 13.28
N ILE A 257 -11.59 -8.17 13.59
CA ILE A 257 -10.94 -8.07 14.91
C ILE A 257 -10.53 -6.62 15.19
N LYS A 258 -9.99 -5.90 14.19
CA LYS A 258 -9.63 -4.49 14.35
C LYS A 258 -10.85 -3.60 14.62
N SER A 259 -11.98 -3.83 13.94
CA SER A 259 -13.19 -3.07 14.21
C SER A 259 -13.74 -3.32 15.61
N GLU A 260 -13.77 -4.58 16.07
CA GLU A 260 -14.21 -4.90 17.43
C GLU A 260 -13.30 -4.25 18.48
N LEU A 261 -11.97 -4.26 18.25
CA LEU A 261 -11.00 -3.66 19.16
C LEU A 261 -11.13 -2.14 19.22
N THR A 262 -11.47 -1.48 18.11
CA THR A 262 -11.80 -0.05 18.11
C THR A 262 -13.09 0.25 18.88
N GLU A 263 -14.09 -0.63 18.79
CA GLU A 263 -15.34 -0.48 19.52
C GLU A 263 -15.15 -0.66 21.03
N VAL A 264 -14.44 -1.70 21.45
CA VAL A 264 -14.07 -1.92 22.87
C VAL A 264 -13.30 -0.71 23.41
N ARG A 265 -12.39 -0.13 22.63
CA ARG A 265 -11.65 1.08 23.03
C ARG A 265 -12.57 2.28 23.22
N SER A 266 -13.58 2.43 22.36
CA SER A 266 -14.57 3.49 22.49
C SER A 266 -15.44 3.32 23.74
N GLN A 267 -15.87 2.09 24.04
CA GLN A 267 -16.62 1.76 25.26
C GLN A 267 -15.80 2.03 26.53
N LEU A 268 -14.53 1.63 26.53
CA LEU A 268 -13.62 1.89 27.65
C LEU A 268 -13.44 3.40 27.90
N THR A 269 -13.35 4.18 26.83
CA THR A 269 -13.24 5.65 26.91
C THR A 269 -14.52 6.27 27.49
N ALA A 270 -15.69 5.77 27.07
CA ALA A 270 -16.97 6.21 27.62
C ALA A 270 -17.12 5.88 29.11
N MET A 271 -16.66 4.70 29.55
CA MET A 271 -16.62 4.33 30.97
C MET A 271 -15.68 5.22 31.79
N GLN A 272 -14.51 5.57 31.26
CA GLN A 272 -13.60 6.50 31.95
C GLN A 272 -14.22 7.89 32.12
N LEU A 273 -14.96 8.37 31.12
CA LEU A 273 -15.70 9.63 31.19
C LEU A 273 -16.83 9.56 32.23
N SER A 274 -17.59 8.47 32.29
CA SER A 274 -18.67 8.31 33.27
C SER A 274 -18.14 8.20 34.71
N MET A 275 -17.07 7.45 34.93
CA MET A 275 -16.40 7.37 36.24
C MET A 275 -15.92 8.74 36.73
N SER A 276 -15.37 9.55 35.81
CA SER A 276 -14.89 10.90 36.13
C SER A 276 -16.02 11.87 36.49
N ALA A 277 -17.21 11.66 35.94
CA ALA A 277 -18.39 12.45 36.27
C ALA A 277 -18.95 12.10 37.67
N ILE A 278 -18.93 10.82 38.05
CA ILE A 278 -19.45 10.33 39.34
C ILE A 278 -18.60 10.85 40.52
N SER A 279 -17.27 10.94 40.37
CA SER A 279 -16.39 11.48 41.42
C SER A 279 -16.63 12.95 41.75
N ARG A 280 -17.43 13.70 40.97
CA ARG A 280 -17.74 15.11 41.26
C ARG A 280 -18.96 15.31 42.17
N PHE A 281 -19.73 14.27 42.46
CA PHE A 281 -20.97 14.37 43.24
C PHE A 281 -20.83 13.98 44.71
N THR A 282 -19.66 13.52 45.16
CA THR A 282 -19.41 13.17 46.56
C THR A 282 -18.58 14.26 47.25
N ALA A 283 -19.16 15.46 47.39
CA ALA A 283 -18.64 16.47 48.32
C ALA A 283 -19.59 16.55 49.53
N PRO A 284 -19.12 16.29 50.77
CA PRO A 284 -19.99 16.26 51.93
C PRO A 284 -20.43 17.66 52.36
N LEU A 285 -21.75 17.81 52.55
CA LEU A 285 -22.42 18.97 53.14
C LEU A 285 -21.96 19.20 54.60
N GLN A 286 -21.48 20.40 54.91
CA GLN A 286 -21.37 20.90 56.28
C GLN A 286 -22.45 21.98 56.51
N SER A 287 -23.27 21.74 57.54
CA SER A 287 -24.37 22.61 57.98
C SER A 287 -23.89 23.76 58.88
N PRO A 288 -24.59 24.91 58.91
CA PRO A 288 -24.23 26.07 59.73
C PRO A 288 -25.12 26.21 60.97
N ALA A 289 -24.55 26.64 62.11
CA ALA A 289 -25.34 27.09 63.26
C ALA A 289 -24.61 28.12 64.15
N HIS A 290 -25.27 29.27 64.29
CA HIS A 290 -25.34 30.23 65.41
C HIS A 290 -24.23 31.26 65.74
N SER A 291 -24.77 32.45 66.03
CA SER A 291 -24.21 33.78 66.31
C SER A 291 -23.95 34.02 67.84
N PRO A 292 -23.75 35.27 68.36
CA PRO A 292 -22.46 35.96 68.48
C PRO A 292 -22.17 36.59 69.88
N SER A 293 -21.01 37.27 70.00
CA SER A 293 -20.62 38.37 70.93
C SER A 293 -19.59 38.02 72.05
N PRO A 294 -18.90 39.00 72.66
CA PRO A 294 -17.84 39.84 72.06
C PRO A 294 -16.58 39.96 72.96
N SER A 295 -15.59 40.73 72.47
CA SER A 295 -14.52 41.45 73.20
C SER A 295 -13.08 40.90 73.20
N SER A 296 -12.19 41.86 72.93
CA SER A 296 -10.87 42.10 73.54
C SER A 296 -9.60 41.50 72.90
N HIS A 297 -8.87 42.42 72.23
CA HIS A 297 -7.42 42.67 72.27
C HIS A 297 -6.41 41.53 71.98
N PHE A 298 -5.69 41.64 70.84
CA PHE A 298 -4.27 42.07 70.72
C PHE A 298 -3.73 41.70 69.31
N ALA A 299 -3.01 42.63 68.69
CA ALA A 299 -2.11 42.39 67.53
C ALA A 299 -0.79 41.73 68.01
N PRO A 300 0.21 41.32 67.17
CA PRO A 300 0.39 41.62 65.74
C PRO A 300 1.00 40.51 64.83
N ALA A 301 1.18 40.89 63.55
CA ALA A 301 2.22 40.51 62.57
C ALA A 301 2.00 39.31 61.61
N GLY A 302 2.01 39.61 60.30
CA GLY A 302 2.30 38.64 59.23
C GLY A 302 1.44 38.74 57.95
N SER A 303 1.42 39.89 57.26
CA SER A 303 0.88 40.04 55.89
C SER A 303 1.91 39.57 54.84
N ALA A 304 1.58 39.12 53.62
CA ALA A 304 0.37 39.34 52.84
C ALA A 304 0.05 38.18 51.87
N SER A 305 -1.25 37.91 51.80
CA SER A 305 -1.97 37.10 50.81
C SER A 305 -2.46 37.96 49.64
N THR A 306 -2.80 37.25 48.58
CA THR A 306 -3.88 37.47 47.60
C THR A 306 -5.18 38.07 48.16
N SER A 307 -5.88 38.90 47.36
CA SER A 307 -7.36 38.98 47.21
C SER A 307 -7.67 40.03 46.13
N ARG A 308 -8.37 39.77 45.02
CA ARG A 308 -9.81 39.45 44.85
C ARG A 308 -10.74 40.54 45.37
N VAL A 309 -11.58 41.10 44.50
CA VAL A 309 -12.94 41.56 44.86
C VAL A 309 -13.88 41.35 43.68
N ASP A 310 -14.99 40.67 43.96
CA ASP A 310 -16.22 40.61 43.17
C ASP A 310 -17.00 41.92 43.27
N THR A 311 -17.90 42.19 42.31
CA THR A 311 -19.14 42.91 42.64
C THR A 311 -20.29 42.55 41.70
N LEU A 312 -21.38 42.06 42.31
CA LEU A 312 -22.74 41.95 41.74
C LEU A 312 -23.29 43.31 41.30
N ARG A 313 -24.16 43.32 40.27
CA ARG A 313 -25.37 44.16 40.32
C ARG A 313 -26.50 43.68 39.40
N GLN A 314 -27.70 43.62 39.98
CA GLN A 314 -28.99 43.33 39.35
C GLN A 314 -29.62 44.56 38.68
N SER A 315 -30.49 44.27 37.69
CA SER A 315 -31.78 44.92 37.36
C SER A 315 -31.81 46.38 36.88
N THR A 316 -32.31 46.57 35.65
CA THR A 316 -33.37 47.56 35.31
C THR A 316 -34.04 47.25 33.96
N ARG A 317 -35.17 47.92 33.75
CA ARG A 317 -36.34 47.63 32.91
C ARG A 317 -36.43 48.62 31.73
N ALA A 318 -37.02 48.16 30.61
CA ALA A 318 -37.72 48.88 29.53
C ALA A 318 -37.00 49.93 28.66
N ALA A 319 -37.05 49.75 27.32
CA ALA A 319 -37.63 50.72 26.38
C ALA A 319 -37.76 50.14 24.95
N LEU A 320 -38.90 50.43 24.31
CA LEU A 320 -39.27 50.18 22.92
C LEU A 320 -38.48 51.08 21.95
N VAL A 321 -38.35 50.65 20.68
CA VAL A 321 -38.65 51.38 19.41
C VAL A 321 -37.87 50.74 18.23
N PRO A 322 -38.43 50.73 17.00
CA PRO A 322 -38.23 49.69 15.99
C PRO A 322 -37.28 50.14 14.88
N LEU A 323 -36.77 49.19 14.07
CA LEU A 323 -36.14 49.52 12.79
C LEU A 323 -36.67 48.63 11.66
N ALA A 324 -36.91 49.30 10.54
CA ALA A 324 -37.76 48.90 9.45
C ALA A 324 -37.12 47.89 8.49
N ASN A 325 -38.00 47.11 7.85
CA ASN A 325 -37.74 46.48 6.56
C ASN A 325 -37.43 47.55 5.51
N SER A 326 -36.35 47.38 4.75
CA SER A 326 -36.22 47.97 3.42
C SER A 326 -35.52 47.00 2.49
N THR A 327 -36.38 46.30 1.75
CA THR A 327 -36.12 45.66 0.48
C THR A 327 -35.61 46.72 -0.50
N VAL A 328 -34.39 46.57 -1.02
CA VAL A 328 -33.97 47.29 -2.24
C VAL A 328 -33.35 46.27 -3.19
N LEU A 329 -34.13 45.95 -4.22
CA LEU A 329 -33.65 45.44 -5.50
C LEU A 329 -32.55 46.38 -6.02
N ARG A 330 -31.39 45.84 -6.40
CA ARG A 330 -30.46 46.54 -7.28
C ARG A 330 -29.81 45.60 -8.27
N ASP A 331 -30.35 45.68 -9.47
CA ASP A 331 -29.76 45.37 -10.77
C ASP A 331 -28.51 46.23 -11.00
N PRO A 332 -27.43 45.72 -11.64
CA PRO A 332 -26.45 46.58 -12.30
C PRO A 332 -26.44 46.32 -13.81
N SER A 333 -27.13 47.22 -14.50
CA SER A 333 -26.91 47.53 -15.92
C SER A 333 -25.52 48.12 -16.12
N MET A 334 -24.79 47.57 -17.09
CA MET A 334 -23.50 48.08 -17.55
C MET A 334 -23.67 49.37 -18.37
N PRO A 335 -22.82 50.39 -18.17
CA PRO A 335 -22.58 51.39 -19.19
C PRO A 335 -21.35 51.02 -20.02
N ARG A 336 -21.56 51.05 -21.34
CA ARG A 336 -20.50 51.23 -22.34
C ARG A 336 -19.83 52.57 -22.11
N SER A 337 -18.50 52.60 -22.22
CA SER A 337 -17.75 53.82 -22.47
C SER A 337 -16.68 53.50 -23.50
N ASP A 338 -17.01 53.82 -24.76
CA ASP A 338 -16.02 54.32 -25.71
C ASP A 338 -15.48 55.64 -25.16
N ILE A 339 -14.18 55.91 -25.34
CA ILE A 339 -13.58 57.20 -25.70
C ILE A 339 -12.05 57.04 -25.69
N SER A 340 -11.49 57.25 -26.87
CA SER A 340 -10.26 58.00 -27.20
C SER A 340 -8.90 57.57 -26.63
N SER A 341 -8.09 57.10 -27.58
CA SER A 341 -6.73 57.55 -27.86
C SER A 341 -6.30 58.85 -27.18
N ASP A 342 -5.21 58.78 -26.42
CA ASP A 342 -4.16 59.81 -26.49
C ASP A 342 -2.79 59.23 -26.06
N HIS A 343 -1.76 59.86 -26.60
CA HIS A 343 -0.38 59.42 -26.71
C HIS A 343 0.48 59.66 -25.46
N GLY A 344 1.36 58.69 -25.16
CA GLY A 344 2.68 58.90 -24.57
C GLY A 344 2.99 58.08 -23.31
N PRO A 345 4.26 58.01 -22.85
CA PRO A 345 5.52 58.03 -23.59
C PRO A 345 6.26 56.68 -23.52
N ARG A 346 6.84 56.33 -24.65
CA ARG A 346 8.01 55.48 -24.90
C ARG A 346 8.82 55.05 -23.65
N SER A 347 8.52 53.85 -23.14
CA SER A 347 9.42 53.09 -22.27
C SER A 347 10.62 52.57 -23.07
N PRO A 348 11.83 52.57 -22.50
CA PRO A 348 13.02 52.08 -23.19
C PRO A 348 12.89 50.57 -23.43
N SER A 349 12.85 50.18 -24.70
CA SER A 349 13.12 48.83 -25.15
C SER A 349 14.52 48.43 -24.64
N VAL A 350 14.56 47.71 -23.53
CA VAL A 350 15.71 46.90 -23.19
C VAL A 350 15.67 45.73 -24.16
N SER A 351 16.33 45.91 -25.30
CA SER A 351 16.70 44.82 -26.19
C SER A 351 17.49 43.83 -25.35
N SER A 352 16.79 42.82 -24.82
CA SER A 352 17.39 41.62 -24.25
C SER A 352 18.03 40.90 -25.42
N THR A 353 19.22 41.40 -25.76
CA THR A 353 20.20 40.77 -26.63
C THR A 353 20.64 39.54 -25.85
N HIS A 354 19.86 38.47 -25.95
CA HIS A 354 20.39 37.16 -25.66
C HIS A 354 21.65 37.05 -26.53
N PRO A 355 22.85 36.92 -25.95
CA PRO A 355 24.02 36.62 -26.75
C PRO A 355 23.65 35.34 -27.49
N ASN A 356 23.54 35.47 -28.80
CA ASN A 356 23.38 34.40 -29.75
C ASN A 356 24.62 33.52 -29.51
N ALA A 357 24.45 32.51 -28.66
CA ALA A 357 25.45 31.52 -28.35
C ALA A 357 25.67 30.77 -29.66
N ALA A 358 26.64 31.29 -30.41
CA ALA A 358 27.16 30.69 -31.60
C ALA A 358 27.47 29.23 -31.31
N ASP A 359 26.81 28.35 -32.07
CA ASP A 359 27.29 27.04 -32.50
C ASP A 359 28.39 26.46 -31.61
N GLU A 360 28.03 25.98 -30.42
CA GLU A 360 28.79 24.85 -29.89
C GLU A 360 28.47 23.68 -30.81
N PRO A 361 29.46 23.10 -31.51
CA PRO A 361 29.23 22.00 -32.43
C PRO A 361 28.64 20.86 -31.61
N LEU A 362 27.34 20.63 -31.83
CA LEU A 362 26.58 19.51 -31.28
C LEU A 362 27.46 18.26 -31.41
N GLY A 363 28.03 17.85 -30.28
CA GLY A 363 28.85 16.65 -30.21
C GLY A 363 28.10 15.49 -30.87
N PRO A 364 28.81 14.56 -31.51
CA PRO A 364 28.23 13.56 -32.41
C PRO A 364 26.99 12.98 -31.76
N HIS A 365 25.82 13.36 -32.28
CA HIS A 365 24.54 12.81 -31.83
C HIS A 365 24.64 11.32 -32.06
N THR A 366 25.00 10.59 -31.01
CA THR A 366 25.12 9.13 -31.05
C THR A 366 23.81 8.62 -31.55
N THR A 367 23.84 8.06 -32.76
CA THR A 367 22.68 7.52 -33.45
C THR A 367 22.14 6.40 -32.58
N ILE A 368 21.13 6.70 -31.76
CA ILE A 368 20.50 5.71 -30.88
C ILE A 368 19.92 4.62 -31.79
N PRO A 369 20.26 3.33 -31.60
CA PRO A 369 19.70 2.25 -32.41
C PRO A 369 18.17 2.28 -32.38
N SER A 370 17.53 2.13 -33.54
CA SER A 370 16.06 2.20 -33.67
C SER A 370 15.32 1.26 -32.72
N ASP A 371 15.89 0.10 -32.43
CA ASP A 371 15.32 -0.90 -31.53
C ASP A 371 15.30 -0.47 -30.06
N ASN A 372 16.17 0.49 -29.71
CA ASN A 372 16.32 1.02 -28.37
C ASN A 372 15.78 2.44 -28.21
N LEU A 373 15.50 3.13 -29.33
CA LEU A 373 14.95 4.47 -29.34
C LEU A 373 13.51 4.47 -28.81
N MET A 374 13.28 5.22 -27.74
CA MET A 374 11.95 5.56 -27.26
C MET A 374 11.77 7.08 -27.26
N LEU A 375 10.55 7.52 -27.55
CA LEU A 375 10.16 8.92 -27.49
C LEU A 375 9.32 9.14 -26.22
N PHE A 376 9.72 10.12 -25.42
CA PHE A 376 8.99 10.53 -24.22
C PHE A 376 8.61 12.00 -24.34
N GLU A 377 7.34 12.32 -24.07
CA GLU A 377 6.86 13.70 -24.10
C GLU A 377 6.90 14.30 -22.69
N LEU A 378 7.70 15.34 -22.50
CA LEU A 378 7.84 16.08 -21.26
C LEU A 378 7.53 17.55 -21.53
N ASP A 379 6.48 18.07 -20.90
CA ASP A 379 6.07 19.48 -21.03
C ASP A 379 5.87 19.95 -22.49
N GLY A 380 5.34 19.05 -23.34
CA GLY A 380 5.10 19.29 -24.77
C GLY A 380 6.30 19.03 -25.68
N GLU A 381 7.47 18.71 -25.13
CA GLU A 381 8.67 18.40 -25.90
C GLU A 381 8.90 16.88 -25.99
N ARG A 382 9.16 16.38 -27.21
CA ARG A 382 9.49 14.98 -27.44
C ARG A 382 10.99 14.75 -27.26
N ILE A 383 11.35 14.09 -26.18
CA ILE A 383 12.73 13.74 -25.83
C ILE A 383 13.03 12.31 -26.32
N PRO A 384 13.92 12.12 -27.31
CA PRO A 384 14.42 10.79 -27.65
C PRO A 384 15.37 10.29 -26.57
N PHE A 385 15.24 9.02 -26.18
CA PHE A 385 16.15 8.37 -25.25
C PHE A 385 16.38 6.90 -25.58
N ASP A 386 17.52 6.39 -25.16
CA ASP A 386 17.86 4.97 -25.28
C ASP A 386 17.29 4.21 -24.07
N ARG A 387 16.43 3.22 -24.32
CA ARG A 387 15.81 2.39 -23.27
C ARG A 387 16.83 1.64 -22.40
N THR A 388 18.04 1.36 -22.92
CA THR A 388 19.09 0.59 -22.25
C THR A 388 19.91 1.45 -21.29
N THR A 389 19.95 2.77 -21.51
CA THR A 389 20.70 3.73 -20.69
C THR A 389 19.90 4.25 -19.50
N VAL A 390 18.61 3.90 -19.39
CA VAL A 390 17.76 4.29 -18.25
C VAL A 390 18.35 3.72 -16.94
N PRO A 391 18.79 4.58 -16.00
CA PRO A 391 19.43 4.12 -14.77
C PRO A 391 18.43 3.40 -13.87
N ASN A 392 18.92 2.80 -12.79
CA ASN A 392 18.01 2.34 -11.74
C ASN A 392 17.47 3.58 -11.00
N PRO A 393 16.20 3.56 -10.56
CA PRO A 393 15.64 4.68 -9.83
C PRO A 393 16.39 4.86 -8.51
N PRO A 394 16.67 6.11 -8.13
CA PRO A 394 17.41 6.37 -6.91
C PRO A 394 16.58 5.95 -5.69
N GLN A 395 17.26 5.43 -4.67
CA GLN A 395 16.63 4.98 -3.43
C GLN A 395 16.33 6.16 -2.50
N VAL A 396 15.43 7.05 -2.93
CA VAL A 396 15.02 8.22 -2.16
C VAL A 396 13.88 7.91 -1.19
N SER A 397 13.89 8.58 -0.04
CA SER A 397 12.83 8.56 0.96
C SER A 397 12.42 9.99 1.30
N PHE A 398 11.12 10.25 1.30
CA PHE A 398 10.53 11.56 1.64
C PHE A 398 9.75 11.54 2.96
N ALA A 399 9.95 10.51 3.79
CA ALA A 399 9.16 10.31 5.01
C ALA A 399 9.23 11.51 5.98
N ASN A 400 10.37 12.21 5.99
CA ASN A 400 10.65 13.34 6.89
C ASN A 400 10.63 14.70 6.18
N ASP A 401 10.48 14.74 4.86
CA ASP A 401 10.58 15.96 4.06
C ASP A 401 9.59 15.91 2.89
N LEU A 402 8.32 16.13 3.20
CA LEU A 402 7.26 16.19 2.19
C LEU A 402 7.36 17.45 1.32
N SER A 403 7.90 18.54 1.84
CA SER A 403 8.15 19.75 1.04
C SER A 403 9.11 19.47 -0.12
N ARG A 404 10.17 18.69 0.12
CA ARG A 404 11.03 18.21 -0.96
C ARG A 404 10.28 17.29 -1.92
N LEU A 405 9.41 16.40 -1.44
CA LEU A 405 8.59 15.57 -2.33
C LEU A 405 7.73 16.45 -3.27
N PHE A 406 7.09 17.50 -2.76
CA PHE A 406 6.25 18.39 -3.58
C PHE A 406 7.07 19.06 -4.68
N ARG A 407 8.27 19.57 -4.37
CA ARG A 407 9.18 20.13 -5.38
C ARG A 407 9.61 19.08 -6.41
N GLU A 408 10.14 17.94 -5.95
CA GLU A 408 10.65 16.85 -6.81
C GLU A 408 9.55 16.18 -7.65
N TRP A 409 8.29 16.29 -7.23
CA TRP A 409 7.17 15.76 -8.00
C TRP A 409 6.99 16.48 -9.34
N HIS A 410 7.14 17.82 -9.35
CA HIS A 410 6.99 18.65 -10.54
C HIS A 410 8.33 18.95 -11.22
N GLN A 411 9.42 19.02 -10.46
CA GLN A 411 10.77 19.35 -10.95
C GLN A 411 11.79 18.47 -10.22
N SER A 412 12.36 17.47 -10.89
CA SER A 412 13.36 16.60 -10.28
C SER A 412 14.60 16.44 -11.13
N THR A 413 15.74 16.42 -10.46
CA THR A 413 17.04 16.04 -11.02
C THR A 413 17.51 14.66 -10.53
N LEU A 414 16.67 13.96 -9.76
CA LEU A 414 17.01 12.67 -9.17
C LEU A 414 17.19 11.57 -10.23
N LEU A 415 16.38 11.62 -11.29
CA LEU A 415 16.49 10.74 -12.44
C LEU A 415 16.86 11.59 -13.64
N VAL A 416 18.05 11.36 -14.21
CA VAL A 416 18.52 12.07 -15.41
C VAL A 416 18.51 11.12 -16.60
N ILE A 417 17.85 11.50 -17.68
CA ILE A 417 17.79 10.75 -18.94
C ILE A 417 18.14 11.73 -20.07
N SER A 418 19.13 11.37 -20.89
CA SER A 418 19.65 12.24 -21.97
C SER A 418 20.02 13.65 -21.46
N GLY A 419 20.63 13.73 -20.27
CA GLY A 419 21.03 15.00 -19.64
C GLY A 419 19.88 15.81 -19.02
N ARG A 420 18.62 15.34 -19.09
CA ARG A 420 17.45 16.04 -18.55
C ARG A 420 16.92 15.39 -17.29
N GLY A 421 16.63 16.22 -16.28
CA GLY A 421 15.96 15.79 -15.05
C GLY A 421 14.51 15.39 -15.30
N ILE A 422 14.11 14.22 -14.81
CA ILE A 422 12.78 13.65 -14.98
C ILE A 422 12.00 13.75 -13.67
N PRO A 423 10.93 14.58 -13.61
CA PRO A 423 10.07 14.69 -12.45
C PRO A 423 9.46 13.36 -12.00
N ILE A 424 9.25 13.17 -10.69
CA ILE A 424 8.77 11.90 -10.11
C ILE A 424 7.42 11.47 -10.69
N LYS A 425 6.55 12.43 -11.03
CA LYS A 425 5.23 12.17 -11.65
C LYS A 425 5.35 11.35 -12.96
N HIS A 426 6.48 11.45 -13.65
CA HIS A 426 6.74 10.74 -14.92
C HIS A 426 7.48 9.42 -14.78
N TRP A 427 7.99 9.04 -13.60
CA TRP A 427 8.77 7.81 -13.44
C TRP A 427 8.02 6.54 -13.86
N ALA A 428 6.70 6.54 -13.69
CA ALA A 428 5.84 5.45 -14.13
C ALA A 428 5.92 5.20 -15.66
N TRP A 429 6.26 6.20 -16.47
CA TRP A 429 6.44 6.01 -17.92
C TRP A 429 7.65 5.16 -18.23
N PHE A 430 8.75 5.34 -17.50
CA PHE A 430 10.00 4.63 -17.75
C PHE A 430 9.96 3.20 -17.23
N TYR A 431 9.49 2.99 -16.00
CA TYR A 431 9.64 1.68 -15.35
C TYR A 431 8.42 0.74 -15.49
N LYS A 432 7.25 1.22 -15.95
CA LYS A 432 6.07 0.35 -16.09
C LYS A 432 6.38 -0.85 -16.98
N LYS A 433 5.87 -2.04 -16.61
CA LYS A 433 6.08 -3.31 -17.32
C LYS A 433 5.87 -3.25 -18.85
N ARG A 434 5.00 -2.37 -19.34
CA ARG A 434 4.72 -2.17 -20.78
C ARG A 434 5.90 -1.64 -21.58
N THR A 435 6.84 -0.92 -20.97
CA THR A 435 8.04 -0.42 -21.67
C THR A 435 9.14 -1.46 -21.75
N HIS A 436 9.00 -2.59 -21.05
CA HIS A 436 10.01 -3.62 -20.92
C HIS A 436 11.36 -3.13 -20.34
N ILE A 437 11.40 -1.90 -19.79
CA ILE A 437 12.55 -1.35 -19.10
C ILE A 437 12.51 -1.84 -17.65
N LYS A 438 13.36 -2.82 -17.32
CA LYS A 438 13.60 -3.31 -15.96
C LYS A 438 12.31 -3.56 -15.14
N PRO A 439 11.42 -4.48 -15.57
CA PRO A 439 10.08 -4.63 -15.00
C PRO A 439 10.05 -4.94 -13.49
N GLN A 440 11.09 -5.60 -12.98
CA GLN A 440 11.20 -5.95 -11.55
C GLN A 440 11.35 -4.70 -10.65
N VAL A 441 11.99 -3.65 -11.16
CA VAL A 441 12.26 -2.42 -10.41
C VAL A 441 10.97 -1.66 -10.11
N TRP A 442 10.04 -1.64 -11.07
CA TRP A 442 8.76 -0.97 -10.89
C TRP A 442 7.88 -1.65 -9.85
N ASP A 443 7.92 -2.97 -9.72
CA ASP A 443 7.14 -3.68 -8.71
C ASP A 443 7.55 -3.25 -7.29
N VAL A 444 8.85 -3.01 -7.06
CA VAL A 444 9.36 -2.51 -5.77
C VAL A 444 8.98 -1.05 -5.53
N MET A 445 9.07 -0.21 -6.56
CA MET A 445 8.85 1.23 -6.41
C MET A 445 7.38 1.64 -6.45
N ARG A 446 6.51 0.90 -7.15
CA ARG A 446 5.10 1.27 -7.38
C ARG A 446 4.36 1.59 -6.09
N ALA A 447 4.60 0.82 -5.02
CA ALA A 447 3.98 1.06 -3.73
C ALA A 447 4.40 2.43 -3.14
N LYS A 448 5.68 2.81 -3.25
CA LYS A 448 6.18 4.12 -2.82
C LYS A 448 5.63 5.23 -3.69
N TRP A 449 5.68 5.06 -5.01
CA TRP A 449 5.19 6.04 -5.98
C TRP A 449 3.70 6.33 -5.80
N ASN A 450 2.85 5.32 -5.57
CA ASN A 450 1.43 5.51 -5.29
C ASN A 450 1.19 6.32 -4.00
N LYS A 451 1.96 6.06 -2.94
CA LYS A 451 1.89 6.84 -1.69
C LYS A 451 2.25 8.31 -1.93
N TRP A 452 3.33 8.55 -2.68
CA TRP A 452 3.74 9.90 -3.05
C TRP A 452 2.67 10.61 -3.88
N LYS A 453 2.14 9.95 -4.92
CA LYS A 453 1.07 10.47 -5.76
C LYS A 453 -0.12 10.95 -4.93
N SER A 454 -0.60 10.11 -4.01
CA SER A 454 -1.73 10.45 -3.14
C SER A 454 -1.49 11.67 -2.25
N LEU A 455 -0.24 11.91 -1.83
CA LEU A 455 0.11 13.08 -1.01
C LEU A 455 0.18 14.34 -1.87
N VAL A 456 0.76 14.26 -3.07
CA VAL A 456 0.86 15.43 -3.94
C VAL A 456 -0.50 15.81 -4.50
N GLU A 457 -1.32 14.85 -4.91
CA GLU A 457 -2.70 15.11 -5.34
C GLU A 457 -3.54 15.78 -4.25
N GLU A 458 -3.29 15.45 -2.98
CA GLU A 458 -3.92 16.14 -1.87
C GLU A 458 -3.36 17.55 -1.71
N ARG A 459 -2.03 17.72 -1.72
CA ARG A 459 -1.38 19.03 -1.60
C ARG A 459 -1.82 20.00 -2.70
N ASP A 460 -1.99 19.52 -3.93
CA ASP A 460 -2.38 20.34 -5.08
C ASP A 460 -3.83 20.87 -4.98
N ARG A 461 -4.63 20.38 -4.02
CA ARG A 461 -5.95 20.95 -3.68
C ARG A 461 -5.85 22.23 -2.86
N PHE A 462 -4.68 22.52 -2.30
CA PHE A 462 -4.42 23.70 -1.49
C PHE A 462 -3.68 24.76 -2.34
N PRO A 463 -3.95 26.06 -2.11
CA PRO A 463 -3.30 27.13 -2.85
C PRO A 463 -1.81 27.28 -2.52
N SER A 464 -1.39 26.84 -1.32
CA SER A 464 -0.01 26.93 -0.85
C SER A 464 0.36 25.76 0.07
N ASP A 465 1.66 25.51 0.21
CA ASP A 465 2.19 24.52 1.16
C ASP A 465 1.81 24.89 2.60
N GLU A 466 1.74 26.18 2.93
CA GLU A 466 1.33 26.65 4.26
C GLU A 466 -0.12 26.30 4.57
N ALA A 467 -1.03 26.48 3.61
CA ALA A 467 -2.44 26.09 3.77
C ALA A 467 -2.61 24.57 3.93
N PHE A 468 -1.79 23.78 3.19
CA PHE A 468 -1.72 22.34 3.39
C PHE A 468 -1.26 22.03 4.83
N TRP A 469 -0.17 22.62 5.30
CA TRP A 469 0.35 22.35 6.65
C TRP A 469 -0.56 22.86 7.76
N ALA A 470 -1.31 23.94 7.56
CA ALA A 470 -2.32 24.39 8.52
C ALA A 470 -3.40 23.32 8.76
N THR A 471 -3.75 22.56 7.72
CA THR A 471 -4.71 21.45 7.80
C THR A 471 -4.07 20.17 8.36
N TYR A 472 -2.82 19.91 8.01
CA TYR A 472 -2.07 18.69 8.36
C TYR A 472 -1.01 18.90 9.45
N SER A 473 -1.31 19.73 10.44
CA SER A 473 -0.54 19.87 11.67
C SER A 473 -1.37 19.47 12.88
N ASP A 474 -0.71 19.03 13.95
CA ASP A 474 -1.38 18.76 15.22
C ASP A 474 -1.74 20.07 15.95
N ALA A 475 -2.44 19.95 17.08
CA ALA A 475 -2.83 21.10 17.91
C ALA A 475 -1.63 21.90 18.45
N SER A 476 -0.42 21.35 18.42
CA SER A 476 0.82 22.05 18.80
C SER A 476 1.47 22.78 17.63
N GLY A 477 0.87 22.75 16.44
CA GLY A 477 1.43 23.30 15.20
C GLY A 477 2.53 22.43 14.59
N LYS A 478 2.76 21.22 15.11
CA LYS A 478 3.76 20.29 14.57
C LYS A 478 3.15 19.53 13.39
N ARG A 479 3.85 19.58 12.27
CA ARG A 479 3.47 18.90 11.02
C ARG A 479 3.32 17.39 11.24
N LEU A 480 2.22 16.83 10.75
CA LEU A 480 1.99 15.39 10.78
C LEU A 480 3.01 14.67 9.90
N ASN A 481 3.43 13.48 10.33
CA ASN A 481 4.34 12.65 9.52
C ASN A 481 3.61 12.06 8.30
N GLN A 482 4.38 11.58 7.31
CA GLN A 482 3.83 11.00 6.08
C GLN A 482 2.78 9.91 6.32
N GLN A 483 3.03 9.00 7.26
CA GLN A 483 2.16 7.86 7.54
C GLN A 483 0.82 8.32 8.14
N SER A 484 0.84 9.32 9.03
CA SER A 484 -0.35 9.91 9.65
C SER A 484 -1.22 10.61 8.61
N ILE A 485 -0.62 11.39 7.70
CA ILE A 485 -1.37 12.05 6.61
C ILE A 485 -2.01 10.99 5.70
N LEU A 486 -1.26 9.95 5.30
CA LEU A 486 -1.80 8.87 4.48
C LEU A 486 -2.95 8.12 5.18
N ALA A 487 -2.86 7.89 6.48
CA ALA A 487 -3.93 7.25 7.25
C ALA A 487 -5.18 8.12 7.30
N LEU A 488 -5.03 9.43 7.51
CA LEU A 488 -6.13 10.40 7.49
C LEU A 488 -6.79 10.42 6.10
N LEU A 489 -6.01 10.51 5.03
CA LEU A 489 -6.51 10.47 3.65
C LEU A 489 -7.25 9.18 3.32
N GLN A 490 -6.73 8.04 3.79
CA GLN A 490 -7.42 6.76 3.61
C GLN A 490 -8.75 6.75 4.37
N GLY A 491 -8.78 7.20 5.62
CA GLY A 491 -10.00 7.30 6.42
C GLY A 491 -11.06 8.22 5.78
N ASN A 492 -10.64 9.37 5.24
CA ASN A 492 -11.53 10.29 4.52
C ASN A 492 -12.12 9.62 3.28
N ARG A 493 -11.29 8.98 2.44
CA ARG A 493 -11.76 8.25 1.25
C ARG A 493 -12.71 7.12 1.61
N ASP A 494 -12.44 6.38 2.68
CA ASP A 494 -13.31 5.29 3.11
C ASP A 494 -14.67 5.83 3.58
N THR A 495 -14.68 6.97 4.27
CA THR A 495 -15.90 7.66 4.71
C THR A 495 -16.69 8.20 3.52
N GLU A 496 -16.04 8.89 2.58
CA GLU A 496 -16.65 9.37 1.34
C GLU A 496 -17.19 8.21 0.50
N ASN A 497 -16.42 7.14 0.32
CA ASN A 497 -16.86 5.96 -0.42
C ASN A 497 -18.08 5.30 0.25
N LYS A 498 -18.11 5.21 1.59
CA LYS A 498 -19.29 4.71 2.31
C LYS A 498 -20.50 5.62 2.08
N ARG A 499 -20.33 6.93 2.19
CA ARG A 499 -21.39 7.92 1.97
C ARG A 499 -21.95 7.83 0.54
N ASP A 500 -21.07 7.82 -0.45
CA ASP A 500 -21.44 7.76 -1.87
C ASP A 500 -22.09 6.42 -2.22
N ALA A 501 -21.61 5.30 -1.67
CA ALA A 501 -22.24 4.00 -1.84
C ALA A 501 -23.63 3.94 -1.19
N ALA A 502 -23.78 4.49 0.02
CA ALA A 502 -25.07 4.60 0.69
C ALA A 502 -26.04 5.51 -0.07
N ALA A 503 -25.54 6.62 -0.64
CA ALA A 503 -26.33 7.51 -1.49
C ALA A 503 -26.82 6.79 -2.76
N ALA A 504 -25.96 6.03 -3.43
CA ALA A 504 -26.34 5.23 -4.59
C ALA A 504 -27.40 4.17 -4.23
N LEU A 505 -27.19 3.43 -3.13
CA LEU A 505 -28.16 2.45 -2.63
C LEU A 505 -29.50 3.11 -2.31
N LYS A 506 -29.49 4.22 -1.56
CA LYS A 506 -30.71 4.97 -1.23
C LYS A 506 -31.44 5.46 -2.49
N PHE A 507 -30.71 5.99 -3.47
CA PHE A 507 -31.28 6.51 -4.71
C PHE A 507 -31.99 5.42 -5.54
N PHE A 508 -31.41 4.21 -5.62
CA PHE A 508 -32.00 3.09 -6.35
C PHE A 508 -32.86 2.15 -5.48
N GLY A 509 -33.33 2.61 -4.31
CA GLY A 509 -34.22 1.81 -3.46
C GLY A 509 -33.57 0.51 -2.94
N ASN A 510 -32.28 0.58 -2.60
CA ASN A 510 -31.40 -0.53 -2.19
C ASN A 510 -31.18 -1.64 -3.25
N ASP A 511 -31.56 -1.39 -4.50
CA ASP A 511 -31.35 -2.34 -5.60
C ASP A 511 -30.54 -1.71 -6.76
N LEU A 512 -29.24 -1.98 -6.78
CA LEU A 512 -28.32 -1.52 -7.83
C LEU A 512 -28.44 -2.31 -9.14
N SER A 513 -29.32 -3.31 -9.22
CA SER A 513 -29.57 -4.09 -10.45
C SER A 513 -30.67 -3.51 -11.33
N ARG A 514 -31.33 -2.43 -10.87
CA ARG A 514 -32.38 -1.74 -11.61
C ARG A 514 -31.93 -1.30 -13.01
N PRO A 515 -32.82 -1.36 -14.01
CA PRO A 515 -32.49 -0.94 -15.38
C PRO A 515 -32.09 0.55 -15.46
N GLU A 516 -32.61 1.38 -14.55
CA GLU A 516 -32.26 2.80 -14.40
C GLU A 516 -30.78 3.03 -14.04
N ALA A 517 -30.09 2.04 -13.46
CA ALA A 517 -28.67 2.14 -13.17
C ALA A 517 -27.78 1.83 -14.40
N HIS A 518 -28.37 1.57 -15.57
CA HIS A 518 -27.71 1.28 -16.84
C HIS A 518 -26.63 0.17 -16.76
N GLY A 519 -26.74 -0.72 -15.77
CA GLY A 519 -25.76 -1.78 -15.53
C GLY A 519 -24.40 -1.31 -14.99
N TYR A 520 -24.21 -0.03 -14.61
CA TYR A 520 -22.92 0.49 -14.10
C TYR A 520 -22.41 -0.28 -12.88
N PHE A 521 -23.33 -0.74 -12.03
CA PHE A 521 -23.00 -1.50 -10.82
C PHE A 521 -22.88 -3.00 -11.06
N MET A 522 -22.95 -3.47 -12.30
CA MET A 522 -22.80 -4.89 -12.64
C MET A 522 -21.41 -5.17 -13.21
N TYR A 523 -20.88 -6.35 -12.92
CA TYR A 523 -19.69 -6.88 -13.55
C TYR A 523 -19.89 -8.34 -13.93
N LYS A 524 -19.12 -8.81 -14.91
CA LYS A 524 -19.17 -10.21 -15.37
C LYS A 524 -18.05 -11.00 -14.71
N LYS A 525 -18.42 -12.05 -13.97
CA LYS A 525 -17.49 -12.98 -13.33
C LYS A 525 -17.92 -14.41 -13.64
N ASP A 526 -17.02 -15.19 -14.24
CA ASP A 526 -17.29 -16.58 -14.63
C ASP A 526 -18.54 -16.72 -15.51
N ASN A 527 -18.71 -15.78 -16.45
CA ASN A 527 -19.88 -15.65 -17.32
C ASN A 527 -21.21 -15.27 -16.63
N VAL A 528 -21.21 -15.12 -15.30
CA VAL A 528 -22.36 -14.66 -14.51
C VAL A 528 -22.27 -13.15 -14.30
N ARG A 529 -23.40 -12.45 -14.46
CA ARG A 529 -23.50 -11.02 -14.08
C ARG A 529 -23.71 -10.92 -12.57
N SER A 530 -22.90 -10.13 -11.90
CA SER A 530 -22.98 -9.90 -10.45
C SER A 530 -22.95 -8.42 -10.15
N VAL A 531 -23.65 -7.99 -9.09
CA VAL A 531 -23.64 -6.61 -8.62
C VAL A 531 -22.40 -6.36 -7.76
N PHE A 532 -21.80 -5.17 -7.85
CA PHE A 532 -20.72 -4.78 -6.96
C PHE A 532 -21.22 -4.69 -5.51
N GLN A 533 -20.51 -5.34 -4.58
CA GLN A 533 -20.84 -5.33 -3.16
C GLN A 533 -19.92 -4.42 -2.33
N LYS A 534 -18.74 -4.08 -2.86
CA LYS A 534 -17.75 -3.28 -2.12
C LYS A 534 -18.11 -1.80 -2.18
N PRO A 535 -18.17 -1.07 -1.05
CA PRO A 535 -18.49 0.36 -1.04
C PRO A 535 -17.59 1.19 -1.95
N GLU A 536 -16.27 0.93 -1.96
CA GLU A 536 -15.33 1.61 -2.87
C GLU A 536 -15.70 1.44 -4.35
N ALA A 537 -16.07 0.22 -4.77
CA ALA A 537 -16.42 -0.07 -6.14
C ALA A 537 -17.76 0.58 -6.53
N ILE A 538 -18.74 0.55 -5.61
CA ILE A 538 -20.04 1.20 -5.77
C ILE A 538 -19.85 2.72 -5.86
N ALA A 539 -19.14 3.34 -4.91
CA ALA A 539 -18.89 4.78 -4.91
C ALA A 539 -18.18 5.28 -6.16
N ARG A 540 -17.20 4.52 -6.66
CA ARG A 540 -16.53 4.85 -7.93
C ARG A 540 -17.52 4.80 -9.10
N LYS A 541 -18.32 3.73 -9.20
CA LYS A 541 -19.33 3.59 -10.25
C LYS A 541 -20.48 4.58 -10.14
N TRP A 542 -20.82 4.99 -8.93
CA TRP A 542 -21.78 6.05 -8.67
C TRP A 542 -21.29 7.39 -9.20
N ARG A 543 -20.06 7.79 -8.87
CA ARG A 543 -19.46 9.02 -9.40
C ARG A 543 -19.34 9.00 -10.93
N GLU A 544 -18.96 7.86 -11.51
CA GLU A 544 -18.92 7.66 -12.98
C GLU A 544 -20.32 7.85 -13.59
N LEU A 545 -21.34 7.19 -13.03
CA LEU A 545 -22.73 7.31 -13.47
C LEU A 545 -23.24 8.76 -13.41
N LEU A 546 -22.92 9.50 -12.33
CA LEU A 546 -23.34 10.90 -12.19
C LEU A 546 -22.69 11.84 -13.21
N VAL A 547 -21.49 11.52 -13.69
CA VAL A 547 -20.80 12.28 -14.74
C VAL A 547 -21.39 11.96 -16.11
N ASP A 548 -21.62 10.68 -16.39
CA ASP A 548 -22.08 10.21 -17.70
C ASP A 548 -23.59 10.46 -17.92
N HIS A 549 -24.37 10.58 -16.84
CA HIS A 549 -25.83 10.75 -16.87
C HIS A 549 -26.29 11.99 -16.06
N PRO A 550 -26.25 13.19 -16.66
CA PRO A 550 -26.60 14.44 -15.98
C PRO A 550 -28.06 14.46 -15.49
N GLU A 551 -28.97 13.69 -16.11
CA GLU A 551 -30.35 13.52 -15.68
C GLU A 551 -30.46 12.81 -14.32
N ILE A 552 -29.61 11.80 -14.08
CA ILE A 552 -29.52 11.09 -12.80
C ILE A 552 -28.90 12.01 -11.75
N SER A 553 -27.88 12.79 -12.14
CA SER A 553 -27.27 13.80 -11.27
C SER A 553 -28.26 14.89 -10.84
N ALA A 554 -29.05 15.42 -11.77
CA ALA A 554 -30.11 16.38 -11.46
C ALA A 554 -31.22 15.77 -10.60
N ALA A 555 -31.62 14.52 -10.85
CA ALA A 555 -32.59 13.80 -10.02
C ALA A 555 -32.08 13.58 -8.60
N PHE A 556 -30.83 13.15 -8.46
CA PHE A 556 -30.18 12.97 -7.17
C PHE A 556 -30.10 14.27 -6.38
N ALA A 557 -29.76 15.39 -7.03
CA ALA A 557 -29.77 16.72 -6.41
C ALA A 557 -31.17 17.08 -5.87
N ARG A 558 -32.24 16.81 -6.64
CA ARG A 558 -33.63 17.01 -6.18
C ARG A 558 -33.95 16.15 -4.95
N THR A 559 -33.47 14.89 -4.90
CA THR A 559 -33.67 14.01 -3.74
C THR A 559 -32.96 14.53 -2.48
N GLN A 560 -31.78 15.17 -2.63
CA GLN A 560 -31.07 15.76 -1.49
C GLN A 560 -31.79 16.99 -0.93
N HIS A 561 -32.40 17.81 -1.79
CA HIS A 561 -33.14 19.01 -1.35
C HIS A 561 -34.57 18.72 -0.86
N GLY A 562 -35.27 17.75 -1.47
CA GLY A 562 -36.68 17.47 -1.17
C GLY A 562 -36.93 16.75 0.16
N ASN A 563 -35.91 16.11 0.74
CA ASN A 563 -36.07 15.34 1.97
C ASN A 563 -36.07 16.20 3.26
N GLY A 564 -36.00 17.53 3.12
CA GLY A 564 -35.96 18.49 4.24
C GLY A 564 -37.18 19.42 4.33
N GLN A 565 -38.11 19.39 3.36
CA GLN A 565 -39.36 20.12 3.49
C GLN A 565 -40.43 19.17 4.05
N PRO A 566 -40.72 19.18 5.36
CA PRO A 566 -41.91 18.51 5.85
C PRO A 566 -43.09 19.10 5.08
N SER A 567 -43.87 18.24 4.45
CA SER A 567 -45.11 18.58 3.76
C SER A 567 -46.13 19.11 4.77
N ALA A 568 -45.89 20.32 5.27
CA ALA A 568 -46.73 21.05 6.20
C ALA A 568 -47.83 21.80 5.43
N ALA A 569 -48.60 21.11 4.60
CA ALA A 569 -49.80 21.66 3.97
C ALA A 569 -50.59 20.58 3.20
N SER A 570 -51.25 19.67 3.92
CA SER A 570 -52.51 19.09 3.42
C SER A 570 -53.34 18.52 4.59
N GLY A 571 -53.41 19.28 5.68
CA GLY A 571 -54.52 19.20 6.62
C GLY A 571 -55.65 20.11 6.15
N SER A 572 -56.13 19.94 4.92
CA SER A 572 -57.42 20.54 4.52
C SER A 572 -58.50 19.63 5.07
N ALA A 573 -59.09 20.05 6.19
CA ALA A 573 -60.23 19.40 6.82
C ALA A 573 -61.38 19.19 5.81
N PRO A 574 -62.13 18.08 5.89
CA PRO A 574 -63.34 17.90 5.10
C PRO A 574 -64.42 18.87 5.59
N GLY A 575 -64.67 19.91 4.79
CA GLY A 575 -65.85 20.77 4.93
C GLY A 575 -67.13 19.95 4.83
N ARG A 576 -67.88 19.97 5.92
CA ARG A 576 -69.19 19.37 6.16
C ARG A 576 -70.24 19.90 5.14
N PRO A 577 -71.07 19.06 4.52
CA PRO A 577 -72.17 19.53 3.68
C PRO A 577 -73.35 19.97 4.56
N THR A 578 -73.72 21.25 4.49
CA THR A 578 -75.03 21.75 4.93
C THR A 578 -75.92 21.91 3.70
N ALA A 579 -76.91 21.03 3.57
CA ALA A 579 -78.10 21.22 2.75
C ALA A 579 -79.32 21.26 3.67
N ALA A 580 -80.27 22.10 3.30
CA ALA A 580 -81.36 22.65 4.08
C ALA A 580 -82.46 21.67 4.51
N ALA A 581 -83.14 22.04 5.61
CA ALA A 581 -84.59 22.01 5.77
C ALA A 581 -84.98 23.11 6.78
#